data_AF-A0A2W5AIB3-F1
#
_entry.id   AF-A0A2W5AIB3-F1
#
_cell.length_a   1.000
_cell.length_b   1.000
_cell.length_c   1.000
_cell.angle_alpha   90.00
_cell.angle_beta   90.00
_cell.angle_gamma   90.00
#
_symmetry.space_group_name_H-M   'P 1'
#
loop_
_entity.id
_entity.type
_entity.pdbx_description
1 polymer ?
#
loop_
_entity_poly.entity_id
_entity_poly.type
_entity_poly.pdbx_seq_one_letter_code
_entity_poly.pdbx_strand_id
1 'polypeptide(L)'
;YKNPSAEMIEGALGVTINLRTRLPFDAPGRLVSASAAYTHYDLADDDGYNASFLASDRWQTSAGEFGALLNMSYGETSFRQDLDVVEPYLIRTDVPGYEGEEIALPNGGGFKVGYGDRERFSAAAALQWRPNDRTEFYVQALRTDYTFHDNGLSFFAYGGNGVPLDLAPGATFTVEDGVATSGSFINPGVDAVTFATTRQTDTTDISIGGKWQATDRLNISADLQYIDSNVEMQTMNLTASVLTNTSGPSFDDDGDPATPNVPMFPGNYVFNFDTRPHIPQFSATDDYYADINNYGLTAVLPYSELNEAESWAGRVDLRWDFEEGGFLRDLRVGVRATDRTAINRSTTYGTWTAIGTTCANWSSPAGCYRLADFPEVAKAFPFRDTFLGGDGQNVFGDVWMFGLDQVADPQAVFDFLGAPPINQNVDFRSFDDPTAQVSNVSETTFAAYGVLRFASTFL
;
A
#
# COMPACT_ATOMS: atom_id res chain seq x y z
N TYR A 1 6.63 -1.19 -26.61
CA TYR A 1 6.46 -1.81 -27.95
C TYR A 1 5.07 -2.42 -28.07
N LYS A 2 4.38 -2.31 -29.22
CA LYS A 2 3.02 -2.86 -29.44
C LYS A 2 2.99 -4.20 -30.21
N ASN A 3 4.04 -4.53 -30.96
CA ASN A 3 4.24 -5.85 -31.58
C ASN A 3 5.56 -6.44 -31.07
N PRO A 4 5.55 -7.62 -30.42
CA PRO A 4 6.76 -8.25 -29.94
C PRO A 4 7.60 -8.82 -31.11
N SER A 5 8.92 -8.70 -31.02
CA SER A 5 9.89 -9.38 -31.89
C SER A 5 10.76 -10.26 -31.01
N ALA A 6 11.25 -11.39 -31.51
CA ALA A 6 12.03 -12.36 -30.72
C ALA A 6 13.30 -11.78 -30.05
N GLU A 7 13.82 -10.63 -30.52
CA GLU A 7 14.94 -9.94 -29.87
C GLU A 7 14.58 -9.20 -28.57
N MET A 8 13.29 -9.04 -28.26
CA MET A 8 12.82 -8.43 -27.01
C MET A 8 12.63 -9.49 -25.92
N ILE A 9 12.68 -9.05 -24.65
CA ILE A 9 12.38 -9.94 -23.51
C ILE A 9 10.92 -10.40 -23.60
N GLU A 10 10.71 -11.70 -23.50
CA GLU A 10 9.39 -12.35 -23.60
C GLU A 10 8.51 -12.07 -22.37
N GLY A 11 7.21 -12.35 -22.46
CA GLY A 11 6.26 -12.19 -21.33
C GLY A 11 5.35 -10.95 -21.39
N ALA A 12 5.58 -10.02 -22.33
CA ALA A 12 4.73 -8.85 -22.51
C ALA A 12 3.60 -9.12 -23.53
N LEU A 13 2.46 -9.65 -23.06
CA LEU A 13 1.26 -9.89 -23.90
C LEU A 13 0.59 -8.58 -24.39
N GLY A 14 0.84 -7.46 -23.71
CA GLY A 14 0.29 -6.14 -24.06
C GLY A 14 1.36 -5.15 -24.51
N VAL A 15 2.19 -4.68 -23.57
CA VAL A 15 3.20 -3.64 -23.83
C VAL A 15 4.48 -3.94 -23.06
N THR A 16 5.61 -3.80 -23.74
CA THR A 16 6.94 -3.72 -23.08
C THR A 16 7.31 -2.26 -22.85
N ILE A 17 7.61 -1.91 -21.59
CA ILE A 17 8.21 -0.63 -21.18
C ILE A 17 9.70 -0.87 -20.96
N ASN A 18 10.56 -0.08 -21.61
CA ASN A 18 12.00 -0.14 -21.43
C ASN A 18 12.48 1.24 -20.96
N LEU A 19 12.97 1.29 -19.74
CA LEU A 19 13.54 2.48 -19.12
C LEU A 19 15.06 2.37 -19.18
N ARG A 20 15.72 3.41 -19.72
CA ARG A 20 17.17 3.50 -19.76
C ARG A 20 17.59 4.76 -19.00
N THR A 21 18.49 4.59 -18.04
CA THR A 21 19.16 5.70 -17.36
C THR A 21 20.12 6.41 -18.31
N ARG A 22 20.34 7.72 -18.11
CA ARG A 22 21.27 8.49 -18.93
C ARG A 22 22.70 8.00 -18.76
N LEU A 23 23.45 7.95 -19.86
CA LEU A 23 24.90 7.76 -19.88
C LEU A 23 25.62 9.05 -20.31
N PRO A 24 26.92 9.20 -19.98
CA PRO A 24 27.70 10.39 -20.32
C PRO A 24 27.69 10.75 -21.81
N PHE A 25 27.75 9.76 -22.70
CA PHE A 25 27.80 10.00 -24.15
C PHE A 25 26.45 10.31 -24.80
N ASP A 26 25.35 10.31 -24.02
CA ASP A 26 24.05 10.78 -24.50
C ASP A 26 24.00 12.33 -24.64
N ALA A 27 25.04 13.04 -24.18
CA ALA A 27 25.26 14.47 -24.42
C ALA A 27 26.51 14.72 -25.30
N PRO A 28 26.51 15.75 -26.17
CA PRO A 28 27.65 16.09 -27.01
C PRO A 28 28.82 16.72 -26.23
N GLY A 29 28.62 17.11 -24.97
CA GLY A 29 29.62 17.73 -24.11
C GLY A 29 29.08 17.90 -22.70
N ARG A 30 29.70 18.80 -21.92
CA ARG A 30 29.29 19.08 -20.55
C ARG A 30 27.79 19.41 -20.45
N LEU A 31 27.11 18.73 -19.54
CA LEU A 31 25.73 18.95 -19.18
C LEU A 31 25.64 19.16 -17.66
N VAL A 32 25.04 20.26 -17.25
CA VAL A 32 24.68 20.52 -15.86
C VAL A 32 23.22 20.94 -15.82
N SER A 33 22.44 20.31 -14.96
CA SER A 33 21.02 20.58 -14.77
C SER A 33 20.69 20.54 -13.29
N ALA A 34 19.80 21.43 -12.85
CA ALA A 34 19.24 21.40 -11.52
C ALA A 34 17.77 21.79 -11.59
N SER A 35 16.96 21.23 -10.70
CA SER A 35 15.56 21.62 -10.53
C SER A 35 15.22 21.65 -9.04
N ALA A 36 14.31 22.53 -8.67
CA ALA A 36 13.67 22.53 -7.37
C ALA A 36 12.18 22.78 -7.56
N ALA A 37 11.34 22.16 -6.71
CA ALA A 37 9.90 22.37 -6.68
C ALA A 37 9.41 22.36 -5.23
N TYR A 38 8.35 23.12 -4.99
CA TYR A 38 7.62 23.20 -3.75
C TYR A 38 6.14 22.97 -4.07
N THR A 39 5.49 22.16 -3.25
CA THR A 39 4.07 21.84 -3.38
C THR A 39 3.43 21.94 -2.01
N HIS A 40 2.39 22.78 -1.88
CA HIS A 40 1.51 22.73 -0.72
C HIS A 40 0.36 21.77 -1.03
N TYR A 41 0.11 20.81 -0.15
CA TYR A 41 -0.93 19.80 -0.28
C TYR A 41 -2.16 20.22 0.51
N ASP A 42 -3.02 21.03 -0.10
CA ASP A 42 -4.18 21.67 0.55
C ASP A 42 -5.00 20.74 1.48
N LEU A 43 -5.27 19.50 1.06
CA LEU A 43 -6.06 18.56 1.86
C LEU A 43 -5.28 18.00 3.07
N ALA A 44 -3.98 17.74 2.89
CA ALA A 44 -3.11 17.23 3.96
C ALA A 44 -2.63 18.35 4.91
N ASP A 45 -2.75 19.62 4.49
CA ASP A 45 -2.19 20.80 5.17
C ASP A 45 -0.69 20.64 5.45
N ASP A 46 0.04 20.22 4.41
CA ASP A 46 1.46 19.89 4.51
C ASP A 46 2.24 20.30 3.25
N ASP A 47 3.55 20.46 3.38
CA ASP A 47 4.43 20.98 2.35
C ASP A 47 5.41 19.91 1.87
N GLY A 48 5.46 19.66 0.56
CA GLY A 48 6.45 18.79 -0.05
C GLY A 48 7.49 19.56 -0.86
N TYR A 49 8.72 19.03 -0.87
CA TYR A 49 9.87 19.61 -1.53
C TYR A 49 10.53 18.60 -2.45
N ASN A 50 10.92 19.03 -3.64
CA ASN A 50 11.65 18.18 -4.57
C ASN A 50 12.86 18.92 -5.11
N ALA A 51 14.02 18.27 -5.15
CA ALA A 51 15.24 18.80 -5.71
C ALA A 51 15.94 17.73 -6.55
N SER A 52 16.51 18.13 -7.69
CA SER A 52 17.35 17.26 -8.49
C SER A 52 18.57 18.00 -9.03
N PHE A 53 19.67 17.27 -9.20
CA PHE A 53 20.91 17.76 -9.75
C PHE A 53 21.55 16.69 -10.63
N LEU A 54 21.96 17.09 -11.84
CA LEU A 54 22.69 16.26 -12.77
C LEU A 54 23.93 17.01 -13.26
N ALA A 55 25.06 16.33 -13.24
CA ALA A 55 26.30 16.77 -13.86
C ALA A 55 26.88 15.63 -14.70
N SER A 56 27.25 15.94 -15.93
CA SER A 56 27.93 15.00 -16.81
C SER A 56 28.93 15.73 -17.70
N ASP A 57 30.05 15.07 -17.99
CA ASP A 57 31.02 15.56 -18.95
C ASP A 57 31.69 14.39 -19.68
N ARG A 58 32.29 14.69 -20.82
CA ARG A 58 33.09 13.77 -21.61
C ARG A 58 34.36 14.45 -22.10
N TRP A 59 35.46 13.71 -22.11
CA TRP A 59 36.77 14.24 -22.45
C TRP A 59 37.62 13.21 -23.20
N GLN A 60 38.45 13.72 -24.11
CA GLN A 60 39.37 12.91 -24.88
C GLN A 60 40.70 12.75 -24.13
N THR A 61 41.24 11.53 -24.13
CA THR A 61 42.58 11.21 -23.62
C THR A 61 43.38 10.43 -24.66
N SER A 62 44.64 10.11 -24.33
CA SER A 62 45.45 9.18 -25.13
C SER A 62 44.93 7.74 -25.13
N ALA A 63 44.09 7.37 -24.15
CA ALA A 63 43.48 6.05 -24.03
C ALA A 63 42.05 5.98 -24.60
N GLY A 64 41.62 7.01 -25.34
CA GLY A 64 40.28 7.13 -25.88
C GLY A 64 39.42 8.17 -25.16
N GLU A 65 38.14 8.16 -25.48
CA GLU A 65 37.16 9.09 -24.93
C GLU A 65 36.57 8.53 -23.63
N PHE A 66 36.53 9.35 -22.59
CA PHE A 66 35.92 9.01 -21.31
C PHE A 66 34.75 9.93 -21.04
N GLY A 67 33.79 9.45 -20.26
CA GLY A 67 32.71 10.27 -19.74
C GLY A 67 32.30 9.82 -18.35
N ALA A 68 31.84 10.79 -17.57
CA ALA A 68 31.29 10.57 -16.24
C ALA A 68 29.95 11.30 -16.10
N LEU A 69 29.05 10.72 -15.32
CA LEU A 69 27.75 11.28 -14.98
C LEU A 69 27.45 11.02 -13.52
N LEU A 70 26.93 12.04 -12.85
CA LEU A 70 26.32 11.98 -11.53
C LEU A 70 24.92 12.59 -11.62
N ASN A 71 23.94 11.92 -11.06
CA ASN A 71 22.57 12.40 -10.90
C ASN A 71 22.12 12.13 -9.47
N MET A 72 21.54 13.12 -8.81
CA MET A 72 21.01 13.03 -7.46
C MET A 72 19.63 13.67 -7.42
N SER A 73 18.70 13.07 -6.70
CA SER A 73 17.37 13.63 -6.46
C SER A 73 16.90 13.33 -5.06
N TYR A 74 16.22 14.30 -4.47
CA TYR A 74 15.47 14.17 -3.22
C TYR A 74 14.04 14.64 -3.47
N GLY A 75 13.07 13.97 -2.87
CA GLY A 75 11.67 14.35 -2.97
C GLY A 75 10.88 13.92 -1.75
N GLU A 76 10.06 14.84 -1.26
CA GLU A 76 9.08 14.64 -0.21
C GLU A 76 7.70 15.02 -0.77
N THR A 77 6.72 14.14 -0.58
CA THR A 77 5.34 14.37 -1.02
C THR A 77 4.36 13.88 0.03
N SER A 78 3.39 14.71 0.39
CA SER A 78 2.36 14.37 1.36
C SER A 78 1.05 13.98 0.67
N PHE A 79 0.17 13.30 1.38
CA PHE A 79 -1.17 12.97 0.89
C PHE A 79 -2.16 12.86 2.05
N ARG A 80 -3.42 13.09 1.71
CA ARG A 80 -4.57 12.73 2.55
C ARG A 80 -5.70 12.23 1.65
N GLN A 81 -6.47 11.29 2.16
CA GLN A 81 -7.65 10.72 1.56
C GLN A 81 -8.75 10.65 2.61
N ASP A 82 -9.90 11.22 2.26
CA ASP A 82 -11.13 11.13 3.03
C ASP A 82 -12.11 10.24 2.26
N LEU A 83 -12.71 9.27 2.95
CA LEU A 83 -13.69 8.33 2.39
C LEU A 83 -14.91 8.30 3.30
N ASP A 84 -16.08 8.44 2.70
CA ASP A 84 -17.35 8.04 3.28
C ASP A 84 -17.89 6.85 2.47
N VAL A 85 -18.25 5.79 3.17
CA VAL A 85 -18.41 4.45 2.59
C VAL A 85 -19.75 3.89 3.04
N VAL A 86 -20.54 3.42 2.07
CA VAL A 86 -21.69 2.56 2.31
C VAL A 86 -21.20 1.12 2.19
N GLU A 87 -21.45 0.29 3.20
CA GLU A 87 -21.10 -1.13 3.16
C GLU A 87 -21.89 -1.86 2.07
N PRO A 88 -21.41 -3.03 1.59
CA PRO A 88 -22.11 -3.80 0.57
C PRO A 88 -23.59 -4.03 0.90
N TYR A 89 -24.41 -3.96 -0.15
CA TYR A 89 -25.84 -4.22 -0.05
C TYR A 89 -26.11 -5.72 0.00
N LEU A 90 -26.99 -6.14 0.92
CA LEU A 90 -27.51 -7.50 1.01
C LEU A 90 -28.97 -7.52 0.58
N ILE A 91 -29.36 -8.54 -0.18
CA ILE A 91 -30.76 -8.73 -0.57
C ILE A 91 -31.54 -9.30 0.60
N ARG A 92 -32.65 -8.67 0.94
CA ARG A 92 -33.54 -9.03 2.03
C ARG A 92 -35.00 -9.02 1.60
N THR A 93 -35.82 -9.84 2.26
CA THR A 93 -37.26 -9.97 1.97
C THR A 93 -38.14 -9.65 3.18
N ASP A 94 -37.52 -9.21 4.27
CA ASP A 94 -38.13 -8.95 5.56
C ASP A 94 -38.05 -7.46 5.93
N VAL A 95 -37.88 -6.58 4.95
CA VAL A 95 -37.85 -5.12 5.14
C VAL A 95 -39.28 -4.61 5.45
N PRO A 96 -39.50 -3.93 6.59
CA PRO A 96 -40.81 -3.39 6.96
C PRO A 96 -41.44 -2.52 5.88
N GLY A 97 -42.69 -2.83 5.51
CA GLY A 97 -43.43 -2.15 4.45
C GLY A 97 -43.17 -2.66 3.03
N TYR A 98 -42.24 -3.61 2.87
CA TYR A 98 -41.84 -4.25 1.61
C TYR A 98 -41.71 -5.78 1.78
N GLU A 99 -42.47 -6.37 2.70
CA GLU A 99 -42.34 -7.77 3.05
C GLU A 99 -42.65 -8.70 1.85
N GLY A 100 -41.73 -9.62 1.57
CA GLY A 100 -41.80 -10.54 0.43
C GLY A 100 -41.22 -10.01 -0.87
N GLU A 101 -40.79 -8.74 -0.93
CA GLU A 101 -40.05 -8.16 -2.06
C GLU A 101 -38.53 -8.30 -1.86
N GLU A 102 -37.76 -8.47 -2.94
CA GLU A 102 -36.30 -8.49 -2.86
C GLU A 102 -35.76 -7.05 -2.80
N ILE A 103 -35.38 -6.61 -1.59
CA ILE A 103 -34.83 -5.28 -1.34
C ILE A 103 -33.33 -5.36 -1.08
N ALA A 104 -32.54 -4.60 -1.82
CA ALA A 104 -31.13 -4.39 -1.53
C ALA A 104 -31.00 -3.39 -0.37
N LEU A 105 -30.42 -3.84 0.75
CA LEU A 105 -30.27 -3.06 1.98
C LEU A 105 -28.78 -2.96 2.35
N PRO A 106 -28.22 -1.76 2.62
CA PRO A 106 -26.80 -1.63 2.96
C PRO A 106 -26.53 -2.30 4.30
N ASN A 107 -25.41 -3.03 4.41
CA ASN A 107 -25.07 -3.76 5.64
C ASN A 107 -24.18 -2.96 6.61
N GLY A 108 -24.41 -1.64 6.68
CA GLY A 108 -23.61 -0.72 7.45
C GLY A 108 -23.09 0.46 6.64
N GLY A 109 -22.07 1.11 7.19
CA GLY A 109 -21.42 2.27 6.59
C GLY A 109 -20.37 2.84 7.53
N GLY A 110 -19.54 3.73 7.02
CA GLY A 110 -18.38 4.21 7.77
C GLY A 110 -17.65 5.34 7.08
N PHE A 111 -16.69 5.91 7.79
CA PHE A 111 -15.71 6.79 7.18
C PHE A 111 -14.29 6.31 7.45
N LYS A 112 -13.36 6.75 6.60
CA LYS A 112 -11.92 6.61 6.79
C LYS A 112 -11.21 7.91 6.43
N VAL A 113 -10.23 8.28 7.24
CA VAL A 113 -9.22 9.28 6.88
C VAL A 113 -7.87 8.58 6.88
N GLY A 114 -7.19 8.59 5.74
CA GLY A 114 -5.82 8.11 5.59
C GLY A 114 -4.91 9.25 5.14
N TYR A 115 -3.73 9.39 5.71
CA TYR A 115 -2.79 10.45 5.41
C TYR A 115 -1.35 10.04 5.71
N GLY A 116 -0.40 10.75 5.12
CA GLY A 116 1.01 10.54 5.40
C GLY A 116 1.87 11.13 4.30
N ASP A 117 3.10 10.65 4.21
CA ASP A 117 4.12 11.21 3.35
C ASP A 117 4.97 10.12 2.68
N ARG A 118 5.70 10.55 1.66
CA ARG A 118 6.66 9.74 0.91
C ARG A 118 7.94 10.53 0.79
N GLU A 119 9.01 10.02 1.35
CA GLU A 119 10.35 10.54 1.16
C GLU A 119 11.14 9.64 0.21
N ARG A 120 11.87 10.23 -0.74
CA ARG A 120 12.72 9.50 -1.66
C ARG A 120 14.04 10.22 -1.86
N PHE A 121 15.12 9.51 -1.60
CA PHE A 121 16.44 9.87 -2.10
C PHE A 121 16.85 8.92 -3.21
N SER A 122 17.47 9.44 -4.27
CA SER A 122 18.03 8.62 -5.34
C SER A 122 19.34 9.20 -5.84
N ALA A 123 20.34 8.35 -6.02
CA ALA A 123 21.63 8.70 -6.57
C ALA A 123 22.00 7.71 -7.68
N ALA A 124 22.35 8.24 -8.85
CA ALA A 124 22.84 7.47 -9.98
C ALA A 124 24.20 8.00 -10.44
N ALA A 125 25.12 7.09 -10.73
CA ALA A 125 26.43 7.41 -11.29
C ALA A 125 26.71 6.52 -12.49
N ALA A 126 27.38 7.06 -13.50
CA ALA A 126 27.83 6.28 -14.65
C ALA A 126 29.22 6.72 -15.13
N LEU A 127 30.03 5.74 -15.51
CA LEU A 127 31.29 5.93 -16.20
C LEU A 127 31.20 5.25 -17.56
N GLN A 128 31.73 5.90 -18.59
CA GLN A 128 31.72 5.40 -19.96
C GLN A 128 33.07 5.61 -20.60
N TRP A 129 33.54 4.62 -21.36
CA TRP A 129 34.84 4.64 -22.01
C TRP A 129 34.72 4.10 -23.43
N ARG A 130 35.18 4.89 -24.40
CA ARG A 130 35.30 4.52 -25.80
C ARG A 130 36.77 4.58 -26.20
N PRO A 131 37.50 3.45 -26.13
CA PRO A 131 38.92 3.42 -26.53
C PRO A 131 39.15 3.78 -28.00
N ASN A 132 38.20 3.45 -28.88
CA ASN A 132 38.22 3.74 -30.31
C ASN A 132 36.78 3.69 -30.88
N ASP A 133 36.60 4.00 -32.16
CA ASP A 133 35.28 4.06 -32.81
C ASP A 133 34.52 2.73 -32.85
N ARG A 134 35.18 1.61 -32.58
CA ARG A 134 34.60 0.25 -32.61
C ARG A 134 34.28 -0.31 -31.23
N THR A 135 34.70 0.32 -30.14
CA THR A 135 34.55 -0.27 -28.79
C THR A 135 34.08 0.76 -27.79
N GLU A 136 33.05 0.41 -27.02
CA GLU A 136 32.52 1.23 -25.93
C GLU A 136 32.18 0.35 -24.73
N PHE A 137 32.51 0.82 -23.53
CA PHE A 137 32.18 0.18 -22.25
C PHE A 137 31.49 1.18 -21.33
N TYR A 138 30.66 0.67 -20.42
CA TYR A 138 30.08 1.47 -19.36
C TYR A 138 29.96 0.67 -18.06
N VAL A 139 29.94 1.42 -16.96
CA VAL A 139 29.48 0.97 -15.65
C VAL A 139 28.48 1.99 -15.15
N GLN A 140 27.35 1.53 -14.62
CA GLN A 140 26.33 2.36 -14.00
C GLN A 140 25.98 1.80 -12.63
N ALA A 141 25.65 2.69 -11.70
CA ALA A 141 25.15 2.35 -10.37
C ALA A 141 23.98 3.28 -10.04
N LEU A 142 22.95 2.75 -9.40
CA LEU A 142 21.78 3.46 -8.89
C LEU A 142 21.51 2.97 -7.47
N ARG A 143 21.33 3.90 -6.55
CA ARG A 143 20.80 3.65 -5.21
C ARG A 143 19.54 4.49 -5.03
N THR A 144 18.48 3.89 -4.52
CA THR A 144 17.27 4.61 -4.11
C THR A 144 16.88 4.16 -2.72
N ASP A 145 16.60 5.13 -1.87
CA ASP A 145 16.08 4.94 -0.52
C ASP A 145 14.71 5.63 -0.47
N TYR A 146 13.70 4.92 0.02
CA TYR A 146 12.31 5.36 0.00
C TYR A 146 11.64 5.04 1.33
N THR A 147 11.04 6.05 1.95
CA THR A 147 10.25 5.91 3.17
C THR A 147 8.81 6.30 2.85
N PHE A 148 7.87 5.54 3.39
CA PHE A 148 6.44 5.77 3.26
C PHE A 148 5.78 5.67 4.63
N HIS A 149 5.10 6.74 5.01
CA HIS A 149 4.23 6.77 6.19
C HIS A 149 2.78 6.73 5.72
N ASP A 150 1.98 5.84 6.31
CA ASP A 150 0.53 5.75 6.09
C ASP A 150 -0.18 5.62 7.44
N ASN A 151 -0.78 6.72 7.85
CA ASN A 151 -1.47 6.87 9.11
C ASN A 151 -2.95 7.09 8.86
N GLY A 152 -3.77 6.80 9.84
CA GLY A 152 -5.18 7.09 9.68
C GLY A 152 -6.06 6.52 10.76
N LEU A 153 -7.34 6.69 10.50
CA LEU A 153 -8.40 6.22 11.35
C LEU A 153 -9.63 5.88 10.52
N SER A 154 -10.48 5.04 11.06
CA SER A 154 -11.79 4.74 10.50
C SER A 154 -12.81 4.53 11.59
N PHE A 155 -14.07 4.84 11.28
CA PHE A 155 -15.21 4.56 12.11
C PHE A 155 -16.30 3.94 11.25
N PHE A 156 -16.72 2.71 11.55
CA PHE A 156 -17.65 2.01 10.67
C PHE A 156 -18.58 1.08 11.46
N ALA A 157 -19.85 1.12 11.09
CA ALA A 157 -20.88 0.18 11.49
C ALA A 157 -20.95 -0.97 10.49
N TYR A 158 -21.04 -2.21 10.97
CA TYR A 158 -20.98 -3.40 10.12
C TYR A 158 -21.79 -4.57 10.67
N GLY A 159 -22.24 -5.44 9.77
CA GLY A 159 -22.68 -6.80 10.10
C GLY A 159 -21.53 -7.79 9.90
N GLY A 160 -21.13 -8.51 10.96
CA GLY A 160 -19.97 -9.40 10.93
C GLY A 160 -20.12 -10.56 9.93
N ASN A 161 -19.06 -10.92 9.21
CA ASN A 161 -18.99 -12.07 8.29
C ASN A 161 -20.13 -12.14 7.24
N GLY A 162 -20.64 -10.99 6.78
CA GLY A 162 -21.74 -10.94 5.81
C GLY A 162 -23.12 -11.25 6.42
N VAL A 163 -23.21 -11.32 7.75
CA VAL A 163 -24.49 -11.43 8.45
C VAL A 163 -25.25 -10.11 8.32
N PRO A 164 -26.53 -10.13 7.92
CA PRO A 164 -27.36 -8.93 7.86
C PRO A 164 -27.52 -8.28 9.23
N LEU A 165 -27.42 -6.95 9.28
CA LEU A 165 -27.76 -6.17 10.46
C LEU A 165 -29.23 -6.35 10.89
N ASP A 166 -29.48 -6.35 12.19
CA ASP A 166 -30.83 -6.45 12.73
C ASP A 166 -31.60 -5.15 12.50
N LEU A 167 -32.80 -5.27 11.92
CA LEU A 167 -33.66 -4.12 11.64
C LEU A 167 -34.17 -3.52 12.95
N ALA A 168 -34.16 -2.19 13.08
CA ALA A 168 -34.63 -1.57 14.31
C ALA A 168 -36.15 -1.78 14.49
N PRO A 169 -36.63 -2.10 15.71
CA PRO A 169 -38.06 -2.24 15.97
C PRO A 169 -38.85 -0.97 15.59
N GLY A 170 -39.83 -1.12 14.71
CA GLY A 170 -40.65 0.02 14.23
C GLY A 170 -39.95 0.92 13.22
N ALA A 171 -38.81 0.51 12.66
CA ALA A 171 -38.12 1.24 11.60
C ALA A 171 -39.02 1.45 10.38
N THR A 172 -38.88 2.62 9.75
CA THR A 172 -39.49 2.94 8.46
C THR A 172 -38.38 3.02 7.42
N PHE A 173 -38.54 2.29 6.31
CA PHE A 173 -37.59 2.29 5.21
C PHE A 173 -38.11 3.10 4.03
N THR A 174 -37.21 3.82 3.36
CA THR A 174 -37.47 4.38 2.03
C THR A 174 -36.79 3.48 1.01
N VAL A 175 -37.55 2.96 0.03
CA VAL A 175 -37.02 2.13 -1.05
C VAL A 175 -37.25 2.82 -2.39
N GLU A 176 -36.19 2.92 -3.18
CA GLU A 176 -36.18 3.45 -4.54
C GLU A 176 -35.60 2.39 -5.47
N ASP A 177 -36.37 1.98 -6.49
CA ASP A 177 -35.96 0.98 -7.49
C ASP A 177 -35.41 -0.34 -6.89
N GLY A 178 -36.00 -0.82 -5.79
CA GLY A 178 -35.60 -2.05 -5.10
C GLY A 178 -34.38 -1.89 -4.19
N VAL A 179 -33.89 -0.67 -3.99
CA VAL A 179 -32.78 -0.34 -3.09
C VAL A 179 -33.29 0.50 -1.94
N ALA A 180 -33.02 0.09 -0.70
CA ALA A 180 -33.31 0.90 0.46
C ALA A 180 -32.30 2.06 0.57
N THR A 181 -32.81 3.28 0.50
CA THR A 181 -32.02 4.53 0.53
C THR A 181 -32.05 5.21 1.89
N SER A 182 -32.97 4.83 2.78
CA SER A 182 -32.91 5.20 4.19
C SER A 182 -33.54 4.13 5.07
N GLY A 183 -33.10 4.03 6.31
CA GLY A 183 -33.66 3.10 7.28
C GLY A 183 -32.84 3.03 8.56
N SER A 184 -33.18 2.06 9.40
CA SER A 184 -32.59 1.96 10.73
C SER A 184 -32.34 0.52 11.18
N PHE A 185 -31.21 0.32 11.86
CA PHE A 185 -30.78 -0.92 12.47
C PHE A 185 -30.63 -0.78 13.98
N ILE A 186 -30.80 -1.87 14.72
CA ILE A 186 -30.59 -1.88 16.17
C ILE A 186 -29.17 -2.38 16.46
N ASN A 187 -28.39 -1.58 17.19
CA ASN A 187 -27.08 -1.94 17.73
C ASN A 187 -26.16 -2.74 16.77
N PRO A 188 -25.82 -2.21 15.58
CA PRO A 188 -24.79 -2.84 14.77
C PRO A 188 -23.46 -2.91 15.54
N GLY A 189 -22.59 -3.84 15.13
CA GLY A 189 -21.18 -3.78 15.50
C GLY A 189 -20.56 -2.51 14.95
N VAL A 190 -19.78 -1.80 15.76
CA VAL A 190 -19.12 -0.55 15.35
C VAL A 190 -17.71 -0.52 15.90
N ASP A 191 -16.75 -0.29 15.01
CA ASP A 191 -15.34 -0.18 15.37
C ASP A 191 -14.80 1.20 15.01
N ALA A 192 -14.09 1.79 15.98
CA ALA A 192 -13.21 2.91 15.78
C ALA A 192 -11.77 2.38 15.75
N VAL A 193 -11.13 2.45 14.58
CA VAL A 193 -9.77 1.95 14.36
C VAL A 193 -8.84 3.12 14.14
N THR A 194 -7.66 3.07 14.74
CA THR A 194 -6.58 4.02 14.52
C THR A 194 -5.33 3.24 14.13
N PHE A 195 -4.61 3.70 13.11
CA PHE A 195 -3.47 2.96 12.56
C PHE A 195 -2.33 3.86 12.10
N ALA A 196 -1.14 3.29 12.11
CA ALA A 196 0.06 3.87 11.51
C ALA A 196 0.91 2.77 10.89
N THR A 197 1.46 3.06 9.73
CA THR A 197 2.37 2.19 8.99
C THR A 197 3.59 2.98 8.59
N THR A 198 4.76 2.43 8.87
CA THR A 198 6.03 2.91 8.34
C THR A 198 6.60 1.83 7.46
N ARG A 199 6.90 2.17 6.20
CA ARG A 199 7.58 1.28 5.26
C ARG A 199 8.84 1.95 4.73
N GLN A 200 9.96 1.25 4.86
CA GLN A 200 11.22 1.61 4.27
C GLN A 200 11.52 0.63 3.13
N THR A 201 12.04 1.16 2.03
CA THR A 201 12.42 0.36 0.87
C THR A 201 13.70 0.93 0.30
N ASP A 202 14.67 0.05 0.07
CA ASP A 202 15.89 0.42 -0.63
C ASP A 202 16.18 -0.51 -1.79
N THR A 203 16.82 0.06 -2.81
CA THR A 203 17.20 -0.67 -4.02
C THR A 203 18.55 -0.19 -4.51
N THR A 204 19.45 -1.14 -4.75
CA THR A 204 20.73 -0.93 -5.40
C THR A 204 20.74 -1.67 -6.74
N ASP A 205 21.09 -0.99 -7.82
CA ASP A 205 21.25 -1.57 -9.16
C ASP A 205 22.62 -1.19 -9.70
N ILE A 206 23.43 -2.20 -10.05
CA ILE A 206 24.74 -2.02 -10.66
C ILE A 206 24.76 -2.78 -11.97
N SER A 207 25.14 -2.10 -13.04
CA SER A 207 25.25 -2.74 -14.36
C SER A 207 26.58 -2.39 -15.03
N ILE A 208 27.18 -3.38 -15.67
CA ILE A 208 28.39 -3.24 -16.50
C ILE A 208 28.12 -3.82 -17.88
N GLY A 209 28.53 -3.10 -18.91
CA GLY A 209 28.28 -3.55 -20.27
C GLY A 209 29.18 -2.90 -21.30
N GLY A 210 29.00 -3.32 -22.54
CA GLY A 210 29.77 -2.79 -23.65
C GLY A 210 29.27 -3.20 -25.02
N LYS A 211 29.82 -2.54 -26.02
CA LYS A 211 29.60 -2.77 -27.44
C LYS A 211 30.95 -2.89 -28.13
N TRP A 212 31.05 -3.84 -29.05
CA TRP A 212 32.25 -4.07 -29.82
C TRP A 212 31.91 -4.44 -31.27
N GLN A 213 32.35 -3.60 -32.20
CA GLN A 213 32.38 -3.91 -33.62
C GLN A 213 33.66 -4.73 -33.90
N ALA A 214 33.54 -6.05 -33.81
CA ALA A 214 34.65 -6.98 -34.00
C ALA A 214 35.19 -6.98 -35.43
N THR A 215 34.30 -6.76 -36.41
CA THR A 215 34.62 -6.54 -37.83
C THR A 215 33.67 -5.51 -38.41
N ASP A 216 33.85 -5.09 -39.66
CA ASP A 216 32.92 -4.16 -40.32
C ASP A 216 31.48 -4.72 -40.43
N ARG A 217 31.30 -6.03 -40.24
CA ARG A 217 29.99 -6.72 -40.30
C ARG A 217 29.52 -7.29 -38.97
N LEU A 218 30.41 -7.56 -38.02
CA LEU A 218 30.07 -8.20 -36.75
C LEU A 218 30.07 -7.20 -35.60
N ASN A 219 28.89 -7.01 -35.01
CA ASN A 219 28.64 -6.20 -33.83
C ASN A 219 28.25 -7.09 -32.65
N ILE A 220 28.88 -6.86 -31.51
CA ILE A 220 28.67 -7.60 -30.26
C ILE A 220 28.23 -6.61 -29.19
N SER A 221 27.22 -6.95 -28.39
CA SER A 221 26.92 -6.24 -27.15
C SER A 221 26.70 -7.20 -26.01
N ALA A 222 27.19 -6.84 -24.83
CA ALA A 222 27.03 -7.63 -23.62
C ALA A 222 26.72 -6.71 -22.44
N ASP A 223 25.95 -7.22 -21.48
CA ASP A 223 25.59 -6.51 -20.26
C ASP A 223 25.41 -7.52 -19.12
N LEU A 224 25.83 -7.13 -17.92
CA LEU A 224 25.65 -7.85 -16.67
C LEU A 224 25.11 -6.86 -15.63
N GLN A 225 24.02 -7.22 -14.99
CA GLN A 225 23.32 -6.43 -13.99
C GLN A 225 23.18 -7.22 -12.70
N TYR A 226 23.34 -6.52 -11.58
CA TYR A 226 23.03 -6.99 -10.24
C TYR A 226 22.07 -6.01 -9.59
N ILE A 227 20.99 -6.52 -9.01
CA ILE A 227 20.00 -5.76 -8.25
C ILE A 227 19.88 -6.38 -6.86
N ASP A 228 19.89 -5.52 -5.85
CA ASP A 228 19.60 -5.84 -4.46
C ASP A 228 18.48 -4.92 -3.97
N SER A 229 17.53 -5.45 -3.22
CA SER A 229 16.44 -4.65 -2.66
C SER A 229 15.92 -5.21 -1.35
N ASN A 230 15.67 -4.31 -0.40
CA ASN A 230 15.12 -4.64 0.90
C ASN A 230 13.85 -3.83 1.15
N VAL A 231 12.91 -4.42 1.87
CA VAL A 231 11.70 -3.77 2.37
C VAL A 231 11.53 -4.13 3.84
N GLU A 232 11.41 -3.11 4.68
CA GLU A 232 10.98 -3.24 6.07
C GLU A 232 9.67 -2.48 6.24
N MET A 233 8.70 -3.09 6.89
CA MET A 233 7.43 -2.44 7.20
C MET A 233 6.99 -2.81 8.61
N GLN A 234 6.46 -1.84 9.32
CA GLN A 234 5.79 -2.05 10.59
C GLN A 234 4.46 -1.31 10.58
N THR A 235 3.42 -1.99 11.04
CA THR A 235 2.09 -1.42 11.20
C THR A 235 1.60 -1.65 12.62
N MET A 236 1.02 -0.61 13.20
CA MET A 236 0.28 -0.66 14.46
C MET A 236 -1.18 -0.31 14.19
N ASN A 237 -2.11 -1.11 14.72
CA ASN A 237 -3.53 -0.77 14.76
C ASN A 237 -4.06 -0.91 16.19
N LEU A 238 -4.92 0.02 16.58
CA LEU A 238 -5.68 0.00 17.83
C LEU A 238 -7.17 0.14 17.53
N THR A 239 -7.99 -0.69 18.17
CA THR A 239 -9.44 -0.71 17.99
C THR A 239 -10.16 -0.43 19.31
N ALA A 240 -11.03 0.57 19.28
CA ALA A 240 -12.03 0.82 20.30
C ALA A 240 -13.42 0.61 19.70
N SER A 241 -14.16 -0.37 20.21
CA SER A 241 -15.49 -0.72 19.69
C SER A 241 -16.59 -0.06 20.51
N VAL A 242 -17.71 0.28 19.86
CA VAL A 242 -18.89 0.79 20.57
C VAL A 242 -19.60 -0.36 21.28
N LEU A 243 -19.76 -0.22 22.60
CA LEU A 243 -20.38 -1.19 23.49
C LEU A 243 -21.90 -1.04 23.47
N THR A 244 -22.63 -2.15 23.38
CA THR A 244 -24.10 -2.18 23.26
C THR A 244 -24.69 -3.38 23.99
N ASN A 245 -26.02 -3.39 24.15
CA ASN A 245 -26.74 -4.50 24.76
C ASN A 245 -27.19 -5.58 23.77
N THR A 246 -26.85 -5.50 22.47
CA THR A 246 -27.01 -6.60 21.51
C THR A 246 -25.84 -6.63 20.55
N SER A 247 -25.17 -7.78 20.50
CA SER A 247 -24.06 -8.16 19.62
C SER A 247 -22.67 -7.60 19.97
N GLY A 248 -21.84 -8.46 20.55
CA GLY A 248 -20.64 -8.80 19.79
C GLY A 248 -21.02 -9.95 18.84
N PRO A 249 -20.34 -10.15 17.72
CA PRO A 249 -20.36 -11.44 17.04
C PRO A 249 -19.76 -12.46 18.01
N SER A 250 -20.58 -13.05 18.86
CA SER A 250 -20.13 -14.19 19.65
C SER A 250 -20.08 -15.33 18.66
N PHE A 251 -18.95 -15.52 17.99
CA PHE A 251 -18.64 -16.77 17.32
C PHE A 251 -17.74 -17.54 18.27
N ASP A 252 -18.01 -18.82 18.49
CA ASP A 252 -16.99 -19.69 19.07
C ASP A 252 -15.80 -19.84 18.09
N ASP A 253 -14.71 -20.48 18.53
CA ASP A 253 -13.52 -20.72 17.69
C ASP A 253 -13.83 -21.48 16.36
N ASP A 254 -15.05 -22.02 16.22
CA ASP A 254 -15.54 -22.75 15.04
C ASP A 254 -16.47 -21.89 14.14
N GLY A 255 -16.78 -20.65 14.51
CA GLY A 255 -17.63 -19.75 13.74
C GLY A 255 -19.14 -19.87 14.01
N ASP A 256 -19.56 -20.49 15.12
CA ASP A 256 -20.98 -20.68 15.48
C ASP A 256 -21.48 -19.61 16.48
N PRO A 257 -22.71 -19.07 16.37
CA PRO A 257 -23.22 -18.05 17.28
C PRO A 257 -23.28 -18.53 18.74
N ALA A 258 -22.48 -17.94 19.60
CA ALA A 258 -22.51 -18.21 21.04
C ALA A 258 -23.84 -17.77 21.68
N THR A 259 -24.18 -18.49 22.74
CA THR A 259 -25.49 -18.49 23.40
C THR A 259 -25.89 -17.14 24.06
N PRO A 260 -27.20 -16.83 24.21
CA PRO A 260 -27.72 -15.49 24.49
C PRO A 260 -27.66 -15.01 25.95
N ASN A 261 -26.92 -15.70 26.84
CA ASN A 261 -27.05 -15.53 28.31
C ASN A 261 -25.88 -14.81 28.99
N VAL A 262 -25.10 -14.06 28.21
CA VAL A 262 -24.00 -13.25 28.71
C VAL A 262 -24.56 -11.89 29.18
N PRO A 263 -24.26 -11.40 30.40
CA PRO A 263 -24.70 -10.08 30.85
C PRO A 263 -24.15 -8.99 29.92
N MET A 264 -25.01 -8.43 29.08
CA MET A 264 -24.64 -7.51 28.02
C MET A 264 -24.30 -6.12 28.56
N PHE A 265 -23.51 -5.34 27.81
CA PHE A 265 -23.20 -3.97 28.19
C PHE A 265 -24.49 -3.13 28.26
N PRO A 266 -24.69 -2.29 29.29
CA PRO A 266 -25.83 -1.40 29.32
C PRO A 266 -25.70 -0.39 28.18
N GLY A 267 -26.76 -0.22 27.40
CA GLY A 267 -26.77 0.72 26.27
C GLY A 267 -27.47 0.15 25.06
N ASN A 268 -28.32 0.94 24.43
CA ASN A 268 -29.20 0.50 23.36
C ASN A 268 -29.36 1.70 22.44
N TYR A 269 -29.05 1.57 21.16
CA TYR A 269 -29.15 2.66 20.21
C TYR A 269 -29.61 2.18 18.85
N VAL A 270 -30.33 3.06 18.15
CA VAL A 270 -30.73 2.83 16.77
C VAL A 270 -29.73 3.53 15.86
N PHE A 271 -29.10 2.76 14.99
CA PHE A 271 -28.26 3.24 13.90
C PHE A 271 -29.14 3.61 12.70
N ASN A 272 -29.09 4.86 12.25
CA ASN A 272 -29.81 5.33 11.08
C ASN A 272 -28.85 5.53 9.92
N PHE A 273 -29.28 5.14 8.72
CA PHE A 273 -28.59 5.47 7.47
C PHE A 273 -29.51 6.24 6.53
N ASP A 274 -28.92 7.16 5.77
CA ASP A 274 -29.57 7.88 4.68
C ASP A 274 -28.57 8.11 3.55
N THR A 275 -28.73 7.41 2.43
CA THR A 275 -27.85 7.50 1.25
C THR A 275 -28.40 8.40 0.15
N ARG A 276 -29.51 9.11 0.39
CA ARG A 276 -30.11 10.04 -0.58
C ARG A 276 -29.31 11.34 -0.75
N PRO A 277 -28.68 11.91 0.30
CA PRO A 277 -27.82 13.07 0.12
C PRO A 277 -26.55 12.74 -0.67
N HIS A 278 -25.87 13.78 -1.17
CA HIS A 278 -24.61 13.61 -1.92
C HIS A 278 -23.46 13.01 -1.10
N ILE A 279 -23.48 13.21 0.23
CA ILE A 279 -22.63 12.53 1.22
C ILE A 279 -23.61 11.71 2.09
N PRO A 280 -23.58 10.37 2.00
CA PRO A 280 -24.34 9.50 2.90
C PRO A 280 -24.25 9.94 4.37
N GLN A 281 -25.36 9.80 5.09
CA GLN A 281 -25.43 10.17 6.49
C GLN A 281 -25.67 8.92 7.33
N PHE A 282 -24.90 8.85 8.41
CA PHE A 282 -24.96 7.79 9.40
C PHE A 282 -25.07 8.44 10.77
N SER A 283 -25.92 7.91 11.66
CA SER A 283 -26.10 8.48 12.99
C SER A 283 -26.62 7.45 13.99
N ALA A 284 -26.44 7.72 15.28
CA ALA A 284 -27.10 6.98 16.35
C ALA A 284 -28.12 7.87 17.07
N THR A 285 -29.18 7.25 17.60
CA THR A 285 -30.13 7.94 18.50
C THR A 285 -29.46 8.47 19.76
N ASP A 286 -30.00 9.57 20.29
CA ASP A 286 -29.58 10.19 21.56
C ASP A 286 -28.07 10.51 21.64
N ASP A 287 -27.46 10.81 20.48
CA ASP A 287 -26.03 11.10 20.34
C ASP A 287 -25.13 10.01 20.95
N TYR A 288 -25.53 8.74 20.85
CA TYR A 288 -24.87 7.62 21.53
C TYR A 288 -23.35 7.53 21.26
N TYR A 289 -22.91 7.86 20.05
CA TYR A 289 -21.48 7.86 19.70
C TYR A 289 -20.69 9.03 20.31
N ALA A 290 -21.36 10.09 20.79
CA ALA A 290 -20.70 11.22 21.42
C ALA A 290 -20.23 10.94 22.86
N ASP A 291 -20.77 9.90 23.51
CA ASP A 291 -20.39 9.52 24.87
C ASP A 291 -19.19 8.56 24.86
N ILE A 292 -18.03 9.07 25.31
CA ILE A 292 -16.78 8.31 25.46
C ILE A 292 -16.92 7.05 26.32
N ASN A 293 -17.91 6.99 27.24
CA ASN A 293 -18.16 5.80 28.06
C ASN A 293 -18.70 4.61 27.25
N ASN A 294 -19.17 4.85 26.03
CA ASN A 294 -19.69 3.80 25.17
C ASN A 294 -18.59 3.08 24.37
N TYR A 295 -17.30 3.40 24.58
CA TYR A 295 -16.19 2.84 23.79
C TYR A 295 -15.33 1.92 24.64
N GLY A 296 -15.30 0.63 24.30
CA GLY A 296 -14.44 -0.37 24.93
C GLY A 296 -13.17 -0.60 24.14
N LEU A 297 -12.03 -0.76 24.82
CA LEU A 297 -10.78 -1.16 24.19
C LEU A 297 -10.90 -2.64 23.81
N THR A 298 -10.82 -2.97 22.52
CA THR A 298 -11.10 -4.33 22.04
C THR A 298 -9.91 -5.01 21.39
N ALA A 299 -9.05 -4.29 20.67
CA ALA A 299 -7.94 -4.94 19.98
C ALA A 299 -6.69 -4.07 19.79
N VAL A 300 -5.56 -4.76 19.74
CA VAL A 300 -4.28 -4.26 19.24
C VAL A 300 -3.73 -5.24 18.21
N LEU A 301 -3.18 -4.73 17.12
CA LEU A 301 -2.70 -5.54 16.00
C LEU A 301 -1.36 -4.97 15.50
N PRO A 302 -0.24 -5.34 16.15
CA PRO A 302 1.10 -5.06 15.67
C PRO A 302 1.53 -6.12 14.65
N TYR A 303 1.99 -5.73 13.47
CA TYR A 303 2.62 -6.66 12.54
C TYR A 303 3.72 -5.99 11.72
N SER A 304 4.58 -6.83 11.15
CA SER A 304 5.77 -6.42 10.45
C SER A 304 6.00 -7.27 9.20
N GLU A 305 6.66 -6.67 8.22
CA GLU A 305 7.20 -7.36 7.05
C GLU A 305 8.69 -7.07 6.91
N LEU A 306 9.43 -8.09 6.48
CA LEU A 306 10.86 -7.99 6.16
C LEU A 306 11.15 -8.82 4.92
N ASN A 307 11.34 -8.13 3.80
CA ASN A 307 11.53 -8.76 2.50
C ASN A 307 12.88 -8.38 1.92
N GLU A 308 13.59 -9.38 1.40
CA GLU A 308 14.91 -9.24 0.79
C GLU A 308 14.83 -9.87 -0.61
N ALA A 309 15.41 -9.22 -1.62
CA ALA A 309 15.47 -9.76 -2.97
C ALA A 309 16.78 -9.40 -3.67
N GLU A 310 17.34 -10.38 -4.38
CA GLU A 310 18.52 -10.19 -5.22
C GLU A 310 18.26 -10.74 -6.62
N SER A 311 18.89 -10.13 -7.62
CA SER A 311 18.86 -10.65 -8.99
C SER A 311 20.15 -10.38 -9.74
N TRP A 312 20.60 -11.40 -10.46
CA TRP A 312 21.64 -11.31 -11.48
C TRP A 312 21.00 -11.47 -12.85
N ALA A 313 21.28 -10.56 -13.77
CA ALA A 313 20.83 -10.67 -15.16
C ALA A 313 22.00 -10.44 -16.12
N GLY A 314 22.18 -11.34 -17.07
CA GLY A 314 23.22 -11.25 -18.08
C GLY A 314 22.65 -11.42 -19.48
N ARG A 315 23.19 -10.68 -20.45
CA ARG A 315 22.88 -10.86 -21.86
C ARG A 315 24.10 -10.73 -22.76
N VAL A 316 24.08 -11.46 -23.86
CA VAL A 316 25.00 -11.29 -24.98
C VAL A 316 24.22 -11.32 -26.28
N ASP A 317 24.41 -10.32 -27.12
CA ASP A 317 23.76 -10.18 -28.42
C ASP A 317 24.83 -10.01 -29.51
N LEU A 318 24.66 -10.74 -30.61
CA LEU A 318 25.46 -10.65 -31.82
C LEU A 318 24.58 -10.17 -32.96
N ARG A 319 25.07 -9.21 -33.73
CA ARG A 319 24.49 -8.77 -34.98
C ARG A 319 25.51 -8.90 -36.09
N TRP A 320 25.14 -9.64 -37.13
CA TRP A 320 25.90 -9.75 -38.37
C TRP A 320 25.19 -8.98 -39.49
N ASP A 321 25.85 -7.96 -40.02
CA ASP A 321 25.37 -7.18 -41.16
C ASP A 321 25.83 -7.84 -42.47
N PHE A 322 24.86 -8.11 -43.36
CA PHE A 322 25.14 -8.59 -44.70
C PHE A 322 25.50 -7.43 -45.63
N GLU A 323 25.88 -7.75 -46.88
CA GLU A 323 26.28 -6.74 -47.86
C GLU A 323 25.14 -5.79 -48.21
N GLU A 324 25.48 -4.50 -48.32
CA GLU A 324 24.55 -3.47 -48.77
C GLU A 324 23.98 -3.81 -50.15
N GLY A 325 22.67 -3.63 -50.34
CA GLY A 325 21.97 -3.97 -51.57
C GLY A 325 21.56 -5.46 -51.71
N GLY A 326 21.95 -6.32 -50.76
CA GLY A 326 21.53 -7.72 -50.71
C GLY A 326 20.09 -7.93 -50.23
N PHE A 327 19.55 -9.14 -50.50
CA PHE A 327 18.23 -9.57 -49.99
C PHE A 327 18.21 -9.71 -48.45
N LEU A 328 19.30 -10.23 -47.88
CA LEU A 328 19.49 -10.33 -46.43
C LEU A 328 20.05 -9.01 -45.91
N ARG A 329 19.48 -8.49 -44.81
CA ARG A 329 19.96 -7.26 -44.16
C ARG A 329 20.86 -7.55 -42.97
N ASP A 330 20.31 -8.23 -41.98
CA ASP A 330 21.05 -8.58 -40.77
C ASP A 330 20.54 -9.87 -40.14
N LEU A 331 21.46 -10.59 -39.50
CA LEU A 331 21.19 -11.71 -38.61
C LEU A 331 21.48 -11.25 -37.19
N ARG A 332 20.51 -11.42 -36.29
CA ARG A 332 20.67 -11.18 -34.85
C ARG A 332 20.46 -12.45 -34.09
N VAL A 333 21.38 -12.75 -33.19
CA VAL A 333 21.26 -13.86 -32.25
C VAL A 333 21.64 -13.37 -30.87
N GLY A 334 20.98 -13.87 -29.84
CA GLY A 334 21.33 -13.48 -28.49
C GLY A 334 20.89 -14.50 -27.46
N VAL A 335 21.55 -14.44 -26.31
CA VAL A 335 21.29 -15.28 -25.15
C VAL A 335 21.13 -14.40 -23.92
N ARG A 336 20.24 -14.81 -23.02
CA ARG A 336 19.94 -14.13 -21.77
C ARG A 336 19.83 -15.15 -20.65
N ALA A 337 20.35 -14.79 -19.48
CA ALA A 337 20.22 -15.56 -18.26
C ALA A 337 19.85 -14.62 -17.14
N THR A 338 18.88 -15.02 -16.32
CA THR A 338 18.50 -14.29 -15.11
C THR A 338 18.38 -15.28 -13.97
N ASP A 339 18.94 -14.93 -12.83
CA ASP A 339 18.76 -15.63 -11.57
C ASP A 339 18.20 -14.62 -10.57
N ARG A 340 17.15 -14.99 -9.86
CA ARG A 340 16.53 -14.14 -8.84
C ARG A 340 16.12 -14.95 -7.64
N THR A 341 16.36 -14.40 -6.47
CA THR A 341 15.88 -14.93 -5.20
C THR A 341 15.15 -13.82 -4.45
N ALA A 342 14.11 -14.20 -3.72
CA ALA A 342 13.41 -13.30 -2.81
C ALA A 342 12.97 -14.08 -1.58
N ILE A 343 13.22 -13.52 -0.41
CA ILE A 343 12.72 -14.00 0.87
C ILE A 343 11.68 -13.00 1.33
N ASN A 344 10.43 -13.42 1.41
CA ASN A 344 9.34 -12.59 1.89
C ASN A 344 8.93 -13.07 3.28
N ARG A 345 8.92 -12.17 4.27
CA ARG A 345 8.53 -12.49 5.65
C ARG A 345 7.43 -11.54 6.09
N SER A 346 6.37 -12.09 6.70
CA SER A 346 5.25 -11.32 7.23
C SER A 346 4.75 -11.94 8.52
N THR A 347 4.44 -11.11 9.51
CA THR A 347 3.88 -11.57 10.79
C THR A 347 2.37 -11.39 10.87
N THR A 348 1.73 -10.79 9.86
CA THR A 348 0.32 -10.35 9.86
C THR A 348 -0.71 -11.39 10.30
N TYR A 349 -0.50 -12.67 9.98
CA TYR A 349 -1.52 -13.70 10.26
C TYR A 349 -1.73 -13.91 11.76
N GLY A 350 -2.94 -13.68 12.27
CA GLY A 350 -3.27 -13.96 13.68
C GLY A 350 -2.52 -13.10 14.69
N THR A 351 -2.02 -11.91 14.32
CA THR A 351 -1.46 -10.93 15.28
C THR A 351 -2.54 -10.13 16.02
N TRP A 352 -3.80 -10.29 15.64
CA TRP A 352 -4.91 -9.65 16.32
C TRP A 352 -4.95 -10.12 17.76
N THR A 353 -4.80 -9.20 18.69
CA THR A 353 -4.72 -9.48 20.11
C THR A 353 -5.79 -8.66 20.82
N ALA A 354 -6.68 -9.34 21.54
CA ALA A 354 -7.67 -8.70 22.39
C ALA A 354 -6.99 -7.78 23.41
N ILE A 355 -7.56 -6.58 23.65
CA ILE A 355 -7.16 -5.75 24.80
C ILE A 355 -8.03 -6.12 26.00
N GLY A 356 -7.39 -6.55 27.09
CA GLY A 356 -8.11 -7.11 28.23
C GLY A 356 -8.89 -8.35 27.84
N THR A 357 -9.93 -8.69 28.62
CA THR A 357 -10.68 -9.94 28.41
C THR A 357 -12.15 -9.73 28.09
N THR A 358 -12.81 -8.71 28.66
CA THR A 358 -14.28 -8.68 28.69
C THR A 358 -14.93 -7.73 27.68
N CYS A 359 -14.25 -6.64 27.28
CA CYS A 359 -14.71 -5.85 26.14
C CYS A 359 -14.53 -6.64 24.84
N ALA A 360 -13.34 -7.20 24.62
CA ALA A 360 -12.93 -7.84 23.38
C ALA A 360 -13.70 -9.13 23.02
N ASN A 361 -14.37 -9.75 23.99
CA ASN A 361 -15.24 -10.92 23.75
C ASN A 361 -16.72 -10.63 24.09
N TRP A 362 -17.06 -9.36 24.31
CA TRP A 362 -18.40 -8.90 24.66
C TRP A 362 -19.03 -9.65 25.86
N SER A 363 -18.22 -10.06 26.85
CA SER A 363 -18.66 -10.97 27.92
C SER A 363 -19.25 -10.31 29.17
N SER A 364 -18.74 -9.16 29.61
CA SER A 364 -19.34 -8.43 30.73
C SER A 364 -18.80 -7.01 30.86
N PRO A 365 -19.58 -6.08 31.47
CA PRO A 365 -19.05 -4.77 31.88
C PRO A 365 -17.94 -4.83 32.92
N ALA A 366 -17.89 -5.89 33.73
CA ALA A 366 -16.89 -6.02 34.78
C ALA A 366 -15.54 -6.39 34.16
N GLY A 367 -14.52 -5.56 34.40
CA GLY A 367 -13.17 -5.76 33.82
C GLY A 367 -13.07 -5.33 32.36
N CYS A 368 -14.03 -4.57 31.85
CA CYS A 368 -13.96 -3.95 30.54
C CYS A 368 -13.33 -2.56 30.69
N TYR A 369 -12.21 -2.37 30.01
CA TYR A 369 -11.50 -1.10 29.91
C TYR A 369 -12.13 -0.25 28.82
N ARG A 370 -12.54 0.97 29.17
CA ARG A 370 -13.14 1.93 28.24
C ARG A 370 -12.18 3.07 27.91
N LEU A 371 -12.38 3.73 26.77
CA LEU A 371 -11.63 4.95 26.44
C LEU A 371 -11.77 6.00 27.55
N ALA A 372 -12.93 6.07 28.20
CA ALA A 372 -13.19 6.98 29.32
C ALA A 372 -12.28 6.73 30.55
N ASP A 373 -11.79 5.50 30.73
CA ASP A 373 -10.88 5.15 31.82
C ASP A 373 -9.44 5.65 31.55
N PHE A 374 -9.13 5.97 30.29
CA PHE A 374 -7.81 6.39 29.79
C PHE A 374 -7.91 7.66 28.93
N PRO A 375 -8.33 8.80 29.50
CA PRO A 375 -8.55 10.04 28.75
C PRO A 375 -7.29 10.56 28.05
N GLU A 376 -6.09 10.14 28.47
CA GLU A 376 -4.81 10.50 27.87
C GLU A 376 -4.56 9.87 26.50
N VAL A 377 -5.16 8.70 26.21
CA VAL A 377 -5.03 8.02 24.91
C VAL A 377 -6.28 8.20 24.03
N ALA A 378 -7.36 8.74 24.59
CA ALA A 378 -8.62 8.94 23.89
C ALA A 378 -8.66 10.27 23.14
N LYS A 379 -9.23 10.24 21.93
CA LYS A 379 -9.41 11.43 21.10
C LYS A 379 -10.79 11.43 20.47
N ALA A 380 -11.46 12.58 20.48
CA ALA A 380 -12.60 12.83 19.60
C ALA A 380 -12.09 12.91 18.15
N PHE A 381 -12.91 12.53 17.17
CA PHE A 381 -12.53 12.51 15.75
C PHE A 381 -11.83 13.82 15.32
N PRO A 382 -10.49 13.80 15.08
CA PRO A 382 -9.72 15.03 14.96
C PRO A 382 -9.94 15.76 13.63
N PHE A 383 -10.48 15.07 12.62
CA PHE A 383 -10.68 15.63 11.29
C PHE A 383 -12.13 16.07 11.03
N ARG A 384 -13.02 16.04 12.02
CA ARG A 384 -14.45 16.36 11.87
C ARG A 384 -14.71 17.61 11.04
N ASP A 385 -14.05 18.71 11.39
CA ASP A 385 -14.31 20.02 10.78
C ASP A 385 -13.69 20.17 9.37
N THR A 386 -12.78 19.27 8.98
CA THR A 386 -12.15 19.29 7.66
C THR A 386 -12.50 18.06 6.81
N PHE A 387 -13.29 17.13 7.35
CA PHE A 387 -13.62 15.86 6.71
C PHE A 387 -14.45 16.11 5.45
N LEU A 388 -14.02 15.52 4.33
CA LEU A 388 -14.59 15.78 3.00
C LEU A 388 -14.65 17.30 2.68
N GLY A 389 -13.60 18.03 3.04
CA GLY A 389 -13.53 19.49 2.83
C GLY A 389 -14.43 20.30 3.79
N GLY A 390 -14.92 19.68 4.86
CA GLY A 390 -15.81 20.28 5.86
C GLY A 390 -17.29 19.93 5.66
N ASP A 391 -17.67 19.35 4.52
CA ASP A 391 -19.06 18.95 4.25
C ASP A 391 -19.45 17.64 4.97
N GLY A 392 -18.48 16.86 5.42
CA GLY A 392 -18.66 15.57 6.08
C GLY A 392 -18.85 15.61 7.61
N GLN A 393 -18.86 16.79 8.24
CA GLN A 393 -18.85 16.93 9.71
C GLN A 393 -19.99 16.20 10.46
N ASN A 394 -21.09 15.90 9.78
CA ASN A 394 -22.27 15.24 10.36
C ASN A 394 -22.31 13.72 10.11
N VAL A 395 -21.36 13.18 9.34
CA VAL A 395 -21.22 11.74 9.13
C VAL A 395 -20.82 11.12 10.47
N PHE A 396 -21.72 10.35 11.09
CA PHE A 396 -21.67 9.86 12.48
C PHE A 396 -21.73 10.91 13.59
N GLY A 397 -21.46 12.18 13.29
CA GLY A 397 -21.41 13.25 14.28
C GLY A 397 -20.16 13.15 15.15
N ASP A 398 -20.31 13.40 16.46
CA ASP A 398 -19.19 13.31 17.39
C ASP A 398 -18.92 11.86 17.75
N VAL A 399 -17.69 11.40 17.50
CA VAL A 399 -17.24 10.02 17.81
C VAL A 399 -15.87 10.02 18.49
N TRP A 400 -15.58 8.97 19.24
CA TRP A 400 -14.32 8.77 19.95
C TRP A 400 -13.49 7.62 19.37
N MET A 401 -12.17 7.67 19.61
CA MET A 401 -11.18 6.69 19.15
C MET A 401 -9.89 6.81 19.97
N PHE A 402 -8.91 5.97 19.68
CA PHE A 402 -7.54 6.19 20.13
C PHE A 402 -6.93 7.39 19.40
N GLY A 403 -6.03 8.12 20.07
CA GLY A 403 -5.26 9.18 19.45
C GLY A 403 -4.31 8.64 18.36
N LEU A 404 -4.18 9.37 17.25
CA LEU A 404 -3.22 9.05 16.17
C LEU A 404 -1.77 9.05 16.66
N ASP A 405 -1.47 9.87 17.67
CA ASP A 405 -0.17 9.92 18.35
C ASP A 405 0.19 8.60 19.04
N GLN A 406 -0.82 7.81 19.43
CA GLN A 406 -0.59 6.52 20.09
C GLN A 406 0.03 5.51 19.14
N VAL A 407 -0.45 5.44 17.90
CA VAL A 407 0.02 4.44 16.92
C VAL A 407 1.30 4.87 16.20
N ALA A 408 1.66 6.14 16.24
CA ALA A 408 2.89 6.68 15.65
C ALA A 408 4.17 6.16 16.34
N ASP A 409 4.08 5.79 17.62
CA ASP A 409 5.15 5.13 18.37
C ASP A 409 4.64 3.78 18.93
N PRO A 410 4.90 2.66 18.24
CA PRO A 410 4.49 1.34 18.71
C PRO A 410 4.95 1.01 20.15
N GLN A 411 6.09 1.51 20.59
CA GLN A 411 6.58 1.24 21.94
C GLN A 411 5.69 1.90 23.00
N ALA A 412 5.18 3.11 22.72
CA ALA A 412 4.23 3.79 23.60
C ALA A 412 2.94 2.97 23.79
N VAL A 413 2.47 2.29 22.74
CA VAL A 413 1.33 1.37 22.82
C VAL A 413 1.64 0.18 23.72
N PHE A 414 2.80 -0.45 23.56
CA PHE A 414 3.20 -1.59 24.39
C PHE A 414 3.34 -1.20 25.86
N ASP A 415 3.93 -0.04 26.14
CA ASP A 415 4.06 0.49 27.49
C ASP A 415 2.69 0.80 28.12
N PHE A 416 1.77 1.41 27.34
CA PHE A 416 0.40 1.67 27.76
C PHE A 416 -0.34 0.38 28.13
N LEU A 417 -0.31 -0.63 27.28
CA LEU A 417 -0.97 -1.92 27.53
C LEU A 417 -0.30 -2.71 28.67
N GLY A 418 1.02 -2.58 28.83
CA GLY A 418 1.78 -3.21 29.90
C GLY A 418 1.56 -2.58 31.28
N ALA A 419 1.08 -1.33 31.34
CA ALA A 419 0.83 -0.62 32.58
C ALA A 419 -0.45 -1.10 33.31
N PRO A 420 -0.52 -1.00 34.65
CA PRO A 420 -1.78 -1.19 35.37
C PRO A 420 -2.83 -0.15 34.95
N PRO A 421 -4.11 -0.53 34.85
CA PRO A 421 -4.69 -1.82 35.23
C PRO A 421 -4.64 -2.91 34.14
N ILE A 422 -4.27 -2.57 32.89
CA ILE A 422 -4.35 -3.50 31.74
C ILE A 422 -3.38 -4.68 31.93
N ASN A 423 -2.12 -4.42 32.29
CA ASN A 423 -1.08 -5.43 32.56
C ASN A 423 -0.92 -6.50 31.46
N GLN A 424 -1.02 -6.10 30.20
CA GLN A 424 -0.96 -6.99 29.04
C GLN A 424 0.36 -6.80 28.28
N ASN A 425 1.12 -7.87 28.10
CA ASN A 425 2.35 -7.84 27.33
C ASN A 425 2.05 -8.05 25.84
N VAL A 426 2.38 -7.06 25.01
CA VAL A 426 2.20 -7.07 23.56
C VAL A 426 3.50 -6.59 22.92
N ASP A 427 3.89 -7.20 21.80
CA ASP A 427 5.06 -6.81 21.02
C ASP A 427 4.83 -7.24 19.56
N PHE A 428 5.69 -6.77 18.64
CA PHE A 428 5.77 -7.35 17.31
C PHE A 428 6.23 -8.81 17.42
N ARG A 429 5.52 -9.70 16.72
CA ARG A 429 5.90 -11.11 16.63
C ARG A 429 7.28 -11.23 15.96
N SER A 430 8.10 -12.16 16.43
CA SER A 430 9.35 -12.52 15.74
C SER A 430 9.10 -13.18 14.39
N PHE A 431 9.94 -12.91 13.39
CA PHE A 431 9.92 -13.64 12.12
C PHE A 431 10.32 -15.12 12.24
N ASP A 432 10.92 -15.52 13.36
CA ASP A 432 11.24 -16.93 13.67
C ASP A 432 10.06 -17.68 14.32
N ASP A 433 8.94 -16.99 14.60
CA ASP A 433 7.75 -17.64 15.15
C ASP A 433 7.14 -18.62 14.13
N PRO A 434 6.72 -19.83 14.53
CA PRO A 434 6.17 -20.84 13.61
C PRO A 434 4.88 -20.40 12.90
N THR A 435 4.20 -19.36 13.39
CA THR A 435 3.01 -18.77 12.78
C THR A 435 3.32 -17.59 11.85
N ALA A 436 4.57 -17.10 11.85
CA ALA A 436 5.03 -16.12 10.88
C ALA A 436 5.10 -16.75 9.48
N GLN A 437 4.70 -15.98 8.47
CA GLN A 437 4.74 -16.45 7.09
C GLN A 437 6.10 -16.13 6.50
N VAL A 438 6.78 -17.15 5.99
CA VAL A 438 8.04 -17.03 5.26
C VAL A 438 7.90 -17.71 3.91
N SER A 439 8.12 -16.97 2.83
CA SER A 439 8.07 -17.47 1.46
C SER A 439 9.40 -17.21 0.76
N ASN A 440 10.06 -18.30 0.38
CA ASN A 440 11.30 -18.25 -0.40
C ASN A 440 10.95 -18.51 -1.87
N VAL A 441 11.21 -17.53 -2.72
CA VAL A 441 11.02 -17.62 -4.15
C VAL A 441 12.39 -17.61 -4.81
N SER A 442 12.67 -18.62 -5.64
CA SER A 442 13.83 -18.61 -6.53
C SER A 442 13.39 -18.91 -7.96
N GLU A 443 13.94 -18.17 -8.91
CA GLU A 443 13.69 -18.43 -10.32
C GLU A 443 14.95 -18.19 -11.14
N THR A 444 15.29 -19.18 -11.96
CA THR A 444 16.32 -19.07 -12.98
C THR A 444 15.68 -19.15 -14.36
N THR A 445 15.94 -18.17 -15.21
CA THR A 445 15.41 -18.10 -16.58
C THR A 445 16.55 -18.08 -17.58
N PHE A 446 16.44 -18.90 -18.63
CA PHE A 446 17.34 -18.87 -19.79
C PHE A 446 16.53 -18.63 -21.05
N ALA A 447 17.01 -17.74 -21.91
CA ALA A 447 16.39 -17.47 -23.20
C ALA A 447 17.45 -17.35 -24.28
N ALA A 448 17.11 -17.79 -25.49
CA ALA A 448 17.90 -17.59 -26.68
C ALA A 448 16.99 -17.21 -27.84
N TYR A 449 17.46 -16.35 -28.74
CA TYR A 449 16.69 -15.94 -29.91
C TYR A 449 17.54 -15.85 -31.16
N GLY A 450 16.86 -15.89 -32.31
CA GLY A 450 17.41 -15.63 -33.63
C GLY A 450 16.42 -14.83 -34.47
N VAL A 451 16.88 -13.77 -35.12
CA VAL A 451 16.08 -12.95 -36.04
C VAL A 451 16.89 -12.74 -37.31
N LEU A 452 16.33 -13.13 -38.45
CA LEU A 452 16.85 -12.80 -39.79
C LEU A 452 15.96 -11.76 -40.43
N ARG A 453 16.54 -10.62 -40.82
CA ARG A 453 15.81 -9.53 -41.48
C ARG A 453 16.13 -9.47 -42.96
N PHE A 454 15.09 -9.16 -43.73
CA PHE A 454 15.11 -9.08 -45.18
C PHE A 454 14.83 -7.64 -45.63
N ALA A 455 15.29 -7.27 -46.82
CA ALA A 455 14.95 -5.97 -47.40
C ALA A 455 13.45 -5.90 -47.76
N SER A 456 12.82 -4.74 -47.54
CA SER A 456 11.36 -4.56 -47.69
C SER A 456 10.88 -4.26 -49.12
N THR A 457 11.76 -4.21 -50.12
CA THR A 457 11.38 -3.93 -51.52
C THR A 457 12.43 -4.44 -52.49
N PHE A 458 12.01 -5.30 -53.42
CA PHE A 458 12.55 -5.32 -54.79
C PHE A 458 11.82 -4.22 -55.57
N LEU A 459 12.55 -3.25 -56.09
CA LEU A 459 12.23 -2.53 -57.32
C LEU A 459 13.54 -2.10 -57.97
#